data_AF-D8V3K7-F1
#
_entry.id   AF-D8V3K7-F1
#
_cell.length_a   1.000
_cell.length_b   1.000
_cell.length_c   1.000
_cell.angle_alpha   90.00
_cell.angle_beta   90.00
_cell.angle_gamma   90.00
#
_symmetry.space_group_name_H-M   'P 1'
#
loop_
_entity.id
_entity.type
_entity.pdbx_description
1 polymer ?
#
loop_
_entity_poly.entity_id
_entity_poly.type
_entity_poly.pdbx_seq_one_letter_code
_entity_poly.pdbx_strand_id
1 'polypeptide(L)'
;PPEIAGCEHGFVFLSSILHAHVGELFSGMTVRGCYQFRVTRNSELFVDEEEVKNLREALQGELPHRHFGDAVRLEVSYNCTPAMTGFLQQQLGLAAREVFSVNGPVNLVRLMQVPDQVDRPELKYLPFRAGLLKVLHEHSDIFRAIREGDILLHHPFQSFTPVVDFVRQAAQDPDVVA
;
A
#
# COMPACT_ATOMS: atom_id res chain seq x y z
N PRO A 1 -1.35 26.29 12.20
CA PRO A 1 -0.70 27.20 13.18
C PRO A 1 -1.25 26.95 14.58
N PRO A 2 -0.42 26.97 15.64
CA PRO A 2 -0.88 26.75 17.02
C PRO A 2 -2.03 27.67 17.43
N GLU A 3 -2.00 28.93 16.97
CA GLU A 3 -3.01 29.97 17.20
C GLU A 3 -4.40 29.62 16.66
N ILE A 4 -4.49 28.77 15.63
CA ILE A 4 -5.73 28.37 14.97
C ILE A 4 -6.19 26.99 15.43
N ALA A 5 -5.26 26.04 15.56
CA ALA A 5 -5.57 24.65 15.84
C ALA A 5 -5.89 24.40 17.32
N GLY A 6 -5.31 25.18 18.24
CA GLY A 6 -5.50 25.01 19.68
C GLY A 6 -4.93 23.69 20.26
N CYS A 7 -4.21 22.92 19.45
CA CYS A 7 -3.57 21.66 19.85
C CYS A 7 -2.17 21.56 19.24
N GLU A 8 -1.32 20.76 19.90
CA GLU A 8 0.07 20.55 19.49
C GLU A 8 0.18 19.73 18.19
N HIS A 9 -0.65 18.69 18.05
CA HIS A 9 -0.68 17.80 16.88
C HIS A 9 -2.06 17.80 16.23
N GLY A 10 -2.35 18.81 15.41
CA GLY A 10 -3.61 18.95 14.69
C GLY A 10 -3.58 18.32 13.30
N PHE A 11 -4.53 17.42 13.02
CA PHE A 11 -4.71 16.82 11.70
C PHE A 11 -6.12 17.08 11.19
N VAL A 12 -6.23 17.30 9.88
CA VAL A 12 -7.51 17.42 9.19
C VAL A 12 -7.48 16.58 7.92
N PHE A 13 -8.59 15.91 7.60
CA PHE A 13 -8.68 15.23 6.31
C PHE A 13 -8.71 16.25 5.18
N LEU A 14 -7.90 16.02 4.15
CA LEU A 14 -7.99 16.79 2.91
C LEU A 14 -9.41 16.76 2.33
N SER A 15 -10.12 15.63 2.45
CA SER A 15 -11.50 15.53 2.01
C SER A 15 -12.46 16.43 2.79
N SER A 16 -12.20 16.72 4.08
CA SER A 16 -12.98 17.70 4.84
C SER A 16 -12.77 19.12 4.31
N ILE A 17 -11.54 19.48 3.93
CA ILE A 17 -11.25 20.77 3.30
C ILE A 17 -11.97 20.86 1.96
N LEU A 18 -11.87 19.81 1.12
CA LEU A 18 -12.58 19.76 -0.16
C LEU A 18 -14.09 19.87 0.03
N HIS A 19 -14.68 19.19 1.00
CA HIS A 19 -16.11 19.30 1.30
C HIS A 19 -16.51 20.72 1.71
N ALA A 20 -15.68 21.41 2.50
CA ALA A 20 -15.96 22.77 2.95
C ALA A 20 -15.92 23.79 1.81
N HIS A 21 -15.02 23.59 0.83
CA HIS A 21 -14.78 24.54 -0.27
C HIS A 21 -15.29 24.04 -1.63
N VAL A 22 -16.04 22.94 -1.69
CA VAL A 22 -16.49 22.33 -2.96
C VAL A 22 -17.29 23.32 -3.82
N GLY A 23 -18.04 24.24 -3.20
CA GLY A 23 -18.79 25.27 -3.93
C GLY A 23 -17.91 26.23 -4.75
N GLU A 24 -16.68 26.48 -4.29
CA GLU A 24 -15.72 27.33 -4.99
C GLU A 24 -15.15 26.65 -6.25
N LEU A 25 -15.08 25.32 -6.27
CA LEU A 25 -14.63 24.54 -7.43
C LEU A 25 -15.66 24.52 -8.56
N PHE A 26 -16.94 24.77 -8.26
CA PHE A 26 -18.05 24.71 -9.21
C PHE A 26 -18.80 26.05 -9.29
N SER A 27 -18.10 27.10 -9.71
CA SER A 27 -18.66 28.46 -9.85
C SER A 27 -19.89 28.48 -10.77
N GLY A 28 -20.99 29.12 -10.32
CA GLY A 28 -22.23 29.20 -11.09
C GLY A 28 -23.13 27.96 -10.97
N MET A 29 -22.72 26.94 -10.22
CA MET A 29 -23.53 25.75 -9.93
C MET A 29 -23.92 25.70 -8.45
N THR A 30 -25.05 25.07 -8.14
CA THR A 30 -25.45 24.75 -6.77
C THR A 30 -25.03 23.33 -6.45
N VAL A 31 -24.04 23.18 -5.56
CA VAL A 31 -23.61 21.85 -5.08
C VAL A 31 -24.73 21.23 -4.24
N ARG A 32 -25.30 20.13 -4.71
CA ARG A 32 -26.40 19.41 -4.03
C ARG A 32 -25.92 18.34 -3.05
N GLY A 33 -24.65 17.96 -3.13
CA GLY A 33 -24.06 16.95 -2.26
C GLY A 33 -22.59 16.70 -2.61
N CYS A 34 -21.84 16.27 -1.61
CA CYS A 34 -20.44 15.85 -1.75
C CYS A 34 -20.26 14.59 -0.90
N TYR A 35 -19.95 13.48 -1.56
CA TYR A 35 -19.95 12.15 -0.94
C TYR A 35 -18.63 11.46 -1.28
N GLN A 36 -17.98 10.92 -0.26
CA GLN A 36 -16.72 10.19 -0.44
C GLN A 36 -17.04 8.77 -0.86
N PHE A 37 -16.27 8.25 -1.81
CA PHE A 37 -16.34 6.85 -2.19
C PHE A 37 -14.96 6.31 -2.55
N ARG A 38 -14.83 4.98 -2.54
CA ARG A 38 -13.63 4.25 -2.96
C ARG A 38 -14.05 3.03 -3.75
N VAL A 39 -13.37 2.82 -4.87
CA VAL A 39 -13.50 1.60 -5.66
C VAL A 39 -12.25 0.76 -5.44
N THR A 40 -12.43 -0.53 -5.18
CA THR A 40 -11.37 -1.53 -5.25
C THR A 40 -11.57 -2.33 -6.54
N ARG A 41 -10.51 -2.44 -7.32
CA ARG A 41 -10.49 -3.20 -8.58
C ARG A 41 -9.60 -4.43 -8.43
N ASN A 42 -9.94 -5.49 -9.16
CA ASN A 42 -9.04 -6.61 -9.32
C ASN A 42 -7.74 -6.12 -10.01
N SER A 43 -6.61 -6.70 -9.61
CA SER A 43 -5.30 -6.45 -10.19
C SER A 43 -4.70 -7.69 -10.83
N GLU A 44 -5.49 -8.75 -11.00
CA GLU A 44 -5.09 -9.94 -11.74
C GLU A 44 -4.70 -9.54 -13.16
N LEU A 45 -3.50 -9.95 -13.55
CA LEU A 45 -3.01 -9.87 -14.91
C LEU A 45 -3.29 -11.24 -15.52
N PHE A 46 -4.16 -11.28 -16.53
CA PHE A 46 -4.37 -12.49 -17.30
C PHE A 46 -3.30 -12.55 -18.37
N VAL A 47 -2.33 -13.45 -18.20
CA VAL A 47 -1.38 -13.82 -19.26
C VAL A 47 -1.63 -15.28 -19.59
N ASP A 48 -1.97 -15.55 -20.84
CA ASP A 48 -2.08 -16.92 -21.32
C ASP A 48 -0.67 -17.51 -21.48
N GLU A 49 -0.25 -18.29 -20.49
CA GLU A 49 1.07 -18.93 -20.46
C GLU A 49 1.24 -19.96 -21.59
N GLU A 50 0.15 -20.48 -22.17
CA GLU A 50 0.20 -21.43 -23.29
C GLU A 50 0.42 -20.72 -24.64
N GLU A 51 -0.03 -19.47 -24.78
CA GLU A 51 0.11 -18.68 -26.00
C GLU A 51 1.41 -17.83 -26.04
N VAL A 52 2.09 -17.63 -24.91
CA VAL A 52 3.19 -16.67 -24.78
C VAL A 52 4.56 -17.34 -24.68
N LYS A 53 5.41 -17.14 -25.70
CA LYS A 53 6.81 -17.63 -25.71
C LYS A 53 7.75 -16.85 -24.78
N ASN A 54 7.42 -15.59 -24.45
CA ASN A 54 8.22 -14.73 -23.58
C ASN A 54 7.34 -14.03 -22.54
N LEU A 55 7.23 -14.64 -21.36
CA LEU A 55 6.41 -14.16 -20.25
C LEU A 55 6.77 -12.72 -19.81
N ARG A 56 8.05 -12.34 -19.89
CA ARG A 56 8.49 -10.98 -19.52
C ARG A 56 7.89 -9.92 -20.42
N GLU A 57 7.89 -10.15 -21.73
CA GLU A 57 7.35 -9.20 -22.70
C GLU A 57 5.83 -9.09 -22.58
N ALA A 58 5.12 -10.20 -22.38
CA ALA A 58 3.67 -10.18 -22.15
C ALA A 58 3.29 -9.44 -20.86
N LEU A 59 4.00 -9.70 -19.75
CA LEU A 59 3.77 -8.96 -18.51
C LEU A 59 4.04 -7.46 -18.67
N GLN A 60 5.07 -7.06 -19.41
CA GLN A 60 5.33 -5.65 -19.71
C GLN A 60 4.18 -4.98 -20.48
N GLY A 61 3.51 -5.69 -21.38
CA GLY A 61 2.34 -5.20 -22.13
C GLY A 61 1.07 -5.06 -21.30
N GLU A 62 0.87 -5.96 -20.32
CA GLU A 62 -0.32 -5.96 -19.46
C GLU A 62 -0.20 -5.03 -18.24
N LEU A 63 1.02 -4.74 -17.78
CA LEU A 63 1.28 -3.87 -16.62
C LEU A 63 0.59 -2.49 -16.69
N PRO A 64 0.54 -1.77 -17.83
CA PRO A 64 -0.20 -0.51 -17.95
C PRO A 64 -1.72 -0.66 -17.73
N HIS A 65 -2.29 -1.83 -18.07
CA HIS A 65 -3.73 -2.11 -17.99
C HIS A 65 -4.17 -2.60 -16.61
N ARG A 66 -3.22 -2.94 -15.72
CA ARG A 66 -3.48 -3.42 -14.35
C ARG A 66 -4.46 -2.56 -13.55
N HIS A 67 -4.44 -1.25 -13.75
CA HIS A 67 -5.31 -0.32 -13.01
C HIS A 67 -6.78 -0.32 -13.48
N PHE A 68 -7.08 -0.98 -14.60
CA PHE A 68 -8.40 -1.02 -15.24
C PHE A 68 -9.15 -2.34 -15.03
N GLY A 69 -8.64 -3.26 -14.21
CA GLY A 69 -9.33 -4.51 -13.88
C GLY A 69 -10.73 -4.28 -13.28
N ASP A 70 -11.54 -5.34 -13.24
CA ASP A 70 -12.94 -5.23 -12.84
C ASP A 70 -13.12 -4.64 -11.43
N ALA A 71 -14.13 -3.78 -11.27
CA ALA A 71 -14.52 -3.32 -9.95
C ALA A 71 -15.08 -4.50 -9.15
N VAL A 72 -14.56 -4.70 -7.95
CA VAL A 72 -14.98 -5.81 -7.06
C VAL A 72 -15.59 -5.31 -5.75
N ARG A 73 -15.39 -4.03 -5.42
CA ARG A 73 -15.93 -3.42 -4.21
C ARG A 73 -16.10 -1.92 -4.36
N LEU A 74 -17.23 -1.41 -3.90
CA LEU A 74 -17.49 0.01 -3.72
C LEU A 74 -17.75 0.30 -2.24
N GLU A 75 -16.98 1.23 -1.68
CA GLU A 75 -17.22 1.79 -0.35
C GLU A 75 -17.75 3.21 -0.53
N VAL A 76 -18.89 3.55 0.06
CA VAL A 76 -19.48 4.90 0.04
C VAL A 76 -19.65 5.42 1.46
N SER A 77 -19.54 6.73 1.66
CA SER A 77 -19.84 7.35 2.96
C SER A 77 -21.30 7.15 3.34
N TYR A 78 -21.59 6.97 4.64
CA TYR A 78 -22.95 6.67 5.11
C TYR A 78 -24.01 7.71 4.73
N ASN A 79 -23.60 8.95 4.53
CA ASN A 79 -24.47 10.06 4.12
C ASN A 79 -24.73 10.12 2.60
N CYS A 80 -24.13 9.21 1.81
CA CYS A 80 -24.36 9.11 0.38
C CYS A 80 -25.82 8.70 0.11
N THR A 81 -26.50 9.47 -0.73
CA THR A 81 -27.92 9.21 -1.03
C THR A 81 -28.10 7.88 -1.76
N PRO A 82 -29.23 7.17 -1.58
CA PRO A 82 -29.51 5.95 -2.33
C PRO A 82 -29.43 6.13 -3.85
N ALA A 83 -29.84 7.30 -4.35
CA ALA A 83 -29.75 7.62 -5.78
C ALA A 83 -28.30 7.70 -6.27
N MET A 84 -27.41 8.37 -5.52
CA MET A 84 -25.99 8.46 -5.87
C MET A 84 -25.28 7.11 -5.73
N THR A 85 -25.58 6.35 -4.68
CA THR A 85 -25.06 4.98 -4.49
C THR A 85 -25.49 4.07 -5.63
N GLY A 86 -26.76 4.11 -6.03
CA GLY A 86 -27.27 3.34 -7.17
C GLY A 86 -26.62 3.75 -8.50
N PHE A 87 -26.40 5.05 -8.71
CA PHE A 87 -25.66 5.56 -9.87
C PHE A 87 -24.24 4.99 -9.93
N LEU A 88 -23.46 5.11 -8.85
CA LEU A 88 -22.09 4.58 -8.79
C LEU A 88 -22.06 3.05 -8.98
N GLN A 89 -22.99 2.34 -8.34
CA GLN A 89 -23.12 0.88 -8.48
C GLN A 89 -23.33 0.48 -9.94
N GLN A 90 -24.27 1.13 -10.64
CA GLN A 90 -24.55 0.84 -12.05
C GLN A 90 -23.37 1.17 -12.96
N GLN A 91 -22.71 2.32 -12.75
CA GLN A 91 -21.55 2.72 -13.54
C GLN A 91 -20.35 1.76 -13.38
N LEU A 92 -20.23 1.14 -12.21
CA LEU A 92 -19.15 0.20 -11.90
C LEU A 92 -19.51 -1.26 -12.16
N GLY A 93 -20.73 -1.57 -12.59
CA GLY A 93 -21.18 -2.94 -12.87
C GLY A 93 -21.25 -3.83 -11.62
N LEU A 94 -21.45 -3.25 -10.44
CA LEU A 94 -21.38 -3.96 -9.16
C LEU A 94 -22.73 -4.53 -8.72
N ALA A 95 -22.70 -5.70 -8.09
CA ALA A 95 -23.85 -6.23 -7.37
C ALA A 95 -24.05 -5.50 -6.04
N ALA A 96 -25.28 -5.51 -5.50
CA ALA A 96 -25.57 -4.82 -4.24
C ALA A 96 -24.73 -5.33 -3.06
N ARG A 97 -24.37 -6.61 -3.06
CA ARG A 97 -23.50 -7.25 -2.05
C ARG A 97 -22.05 -6.74 -2.08
N GLU A 98 -21.64 -6.07 -3.15
CA GLU A 98 -20.29 -5.52 -3.36
C GLU A 98 -20.22 -4.01 -3.00
N VAL A 99 -21.34 -3.44 -2.54
CA VAL A 99 -21.46 -2.04 -2.13
C VAL A 99 -21.58 -1.95 -0.61
N PHE A 100 -20.68 -1.19 0.01
CA PHE A 100 -20.55 -1.06 1.46
C PHE A 100 -20.74 0.38 1.89
N SER A 101 -21.65 0.60 2.83
CA SER A 101 -21.85 1.91 3.46
C SER A 101 -20.93 2.03 4.68
N VAL A 102 -20.08 3.06 4.68
CA VAL A 102 -19.04 3.29 5.69
C VAL A 102 -19.47 4.39 6.66
N ASN A 103 -19.59 4.03 7.93
CA ASN A 103 -19.78 4.99 9.02
C ASN A 103 -18.43 5.57 9.45
N GLY A 104 -18.00 6.63 8.77
CA GLY A 104 -16.73 7.32 9.02
C GLY A 104 -16.01 7.70 7.72
N PRO A 105 -14.73 8.10 7.82
CA PRO A 105 -13.90 8.38 6.64
C PRO A 105 -13.76 7.15 5.75
N VAL A 106 -13.99 7.31 4.46
CA VAL A 106 -13.65 6.27 3.49
C VAL A 106 -12.12 6.15 3.42
N ASN A 107 -11.62 4.92 3.35
CA ASN A 107 -10.19 4.62 3.27
C ASN A 107 -9.38 4.97 4.55
N LEU A 108 -9.75 4.35 5.68
CA LEU A 108 -9.07 4.51 6.97
C LEU A 108 -7.59 4.15 6.97
N VAL A 109 -7.10 3.36 5.99
CA VAL A 109 -5.66 3.01 5.90
C VAL A 109 -4.76 4.25 5.82
N ARG A 110 -5.30 5.39 5.33
CA ARG A 110 -4.57 6.67 5.27
C ARG A 110 -4.16 7.19 6.65
N LEU A 111 -4.82 6.73 7.73
CA LEU A 111 -4.47 7.09 9.09
C LEU A 111 -3.20 6.38 9.60
N MET A 112 -2.75 5.32 8.92
CA MET A 112 -1.55 4.58 9.33
C MET A 112 -0.27 5.43 9.36
N GLN A 113 -0.24 6.54 8.62
CA GLN A 113 0.90 7.47 8.59
C GLN A 113 0.85 8.53 9.69
N VAL A 114 -0.26 8.67 10.42
CA VAL A 114 -0.41 9.68 11.47
C VAL A 114 0.56 9.44 12.64
N PRO A 115 0.74 8.21 13.17
CA PRO A 115 1.69 7.97 14.26
C PRO A 115 3.12 8.40 13.92
N ASP A 116 3.54 8.28 12.66
CA ASP A 116 4.90 8.66 12.23
C ASP A 116 5.14 10.18 12.30
N GLN A 117 4.08 10.99 12.22
CA GLN A 117 4.14 12.46 12.27
C GLN A 117 4.03 13.03 13.70
N VAL A 118 3.82 12.18 14.70
CA VAL A 118 3.61 12.57 16.10
C VAL A 118 4.77 12.10 16.96
N ASP A 119 5.52 13.01 17.59
CA ASP A 119 6.66 12.64 18.45
C ASP A 119 6.21 12.33 19.89
N ARG A 120 5.61 11.13 20.05
CA ARG A 120 5.11 10.61 21.32
C ARG A 120 5.60 9.17 21.51
N PRO A 121 6.89 8.96 21.88
CA PRO A 121 7.50 7.64 21.91
C PRO A 121 6.83 6.67 22.89
N GLU A 122 6.19 7.17 23.95
CA GLU A 122 5.43 6.37 24.91
C GLU A 122 4.12 5.79 24.36
N LEU A 123 3.64 6.31 23.22
CA LEU A 123 2.50 5.76 22.47
C LEU A 123 2.93 4.85 21.31
N LYS A 124 4.24 4.63 21.14
CA LYS A 124 4.82 3.86 20.03
C LYS A 124 5.47 2.58 20.54
N TYR A 125 5.53 1.57 19.69
CA TYR A 125 6.38 0.41 19.94
C TYR A 125 7.84 0.83 19.98
N LEU A 126 8.61 0.25 20.90
CA LEU A 126 10.05 0.49 20.94
C LEU A 126 10.69 0.02 19.63
N PRO A 127 11.60 0.82 19.04
CA PRO A 127 12.32 0.40 17.84
C PRO A 127 13.06 -0.91 18.10
N PHE A 128 12.77 -1.92 17.28
CA PHE A 128 13.49 -3.18 17.32
C PHE A 128 14.64 -3.15 16.30
N ARG A 129 15.87 -3.39 16.77
CA ARG A 129 17.05 -3.55 15.90
C ARG A 129 17.33 -5.03 15.74
N ALA A 130 17.17 -5.52 14.51
CA ALA A 130 17.47 -6.91 14.18
C ALA A 130 18.96 -7.20 14.37
N GLY A 131 19.26 -8.32 15.03
CA GLY A 131 20.64 -8.75 15.27
C GLY A 131 21.26 -9.44 14.05
N LEU A 132 22.58 -9.57 14.04
CA LEU A 132 23.28 -10.47 13.12
C LEU A 132 23.61 -11.78 13.83
N LEU A 133 23.56 -12.90 13.10
CA LEU A 133 24.05 -14.17 13.61
C LEU A 133 25.56 -14.11 13.83
N LYS A 134 26.04 -14.71 14.92
CA LYS A 134 27.47 -14.71 15.26
C LYS A 134 28.34 -15.31 14.15
N VAL A 135 27.91 -16.43 13.56
CA VAL A 135 28.63 -17.08 12.45
C VAL A 135 28.84 -16.13 11.25
N LEU A 136 27.87 -15.25 10.98
CA LEU A 136 27.98 -14.27 9.89
C LEU A 136 28.79 -13.02 10.28
N HIS A 137 29.10 -12.85 11.55
CA HIS A 137 30.00 -11.79 12.02
C HIS A 137 31.46 -12.22 11.94
N GLU A 138 31.73 -13.52 12.11
CA GLU A 138 33.06 -14.11 12.13
C GLU A 138 33.63 -14.35 10.72
N HIS A 139 32.78 -14.42 9.70
CA HIS A 139 33.17 -14.60 8.30
C HIS A 139 32.82 -13.38 7.45
N SER A 140 33.80 -12.84 6.73
CA SER A 140 33.57 -11.81 5.70
C SER A 140 33.03 -12.40 4.39
N ASP A 141 33.36 -13.67 4.11
CA ASP A 141 32.87 -14.46 2.98
C ASP A 141 31.70 -15.32 3.44
N ILE A 142 30.52 -15.03 2.90
CA ILE A 142 29.29 -15.75 3.27
C ILE A 142 29.27 -17.18 2.70
N PHE A 143 29.92 -17.42 1.56
CA PHE A 143 29.99 -18.77 0.99
C PHE A 143 30.79 -19.70 1.89
N ARG A 144 31.83 -19.17 2.54
CA ARG A 144 32.55 -19.92 3.56
C ARG A 144 31.64 -20.28 4.74
N ALA A 145 30.90 -19.32 5.27
CA ALA A 145 29.99 -19.57 6.39
C ALA A 145 28.96 -20.67 6.04
N ILE A 146 28.40 -20.65 4.83
CA ILE A 146 27.43 -21.65 4.35
C ILE A 146 28.09 -23.02 4.14
N ARG A 147 29.34 -23.08 3.69
CA ARG A 147 30.09 -24.36 3.56
C ARG A 147 30.34 -25.03 4.91
N GLU A 148 30.43 -24.26 5.99
CA GLU A 148 30.63 -24.78 7.36
C GLU A 148 29.32 -25.36 7.95
N GLY A 149 28.15 -24.93 7.46
CA GLY A 149 26.86 -25.53 7.80
C GLY A 149 25.67 -24.67 7.36
N ASP A 150 24.47 -25.26 7.42
CA ASP A 150 23.22 -24.57 7.07
C ASP A 150 22.98 -23.35 7.98
N ILE A 151 22.60 -22.24 7.36
CA ILE A 151 22.30 -20.98 8.07
C ILE A 151 20.82 -20.65 7.92
N LEU A 152 20.09 -20.69 9.04
CA LEU A 152 18.68 -20.29 9.11
C LEU A 152 18.56 -18.86 9.65
N LEU A 153 17.90 -17.98 8.89
CA LEU A 153 17.58 -16.62 9.31
C LEU A 153 16.11 -16.51 9.76
N HIS A 154 15.88 -15.98 10.96
CA HIS A 154 14.57 -15.74 11.54
C HIS A 154 14.22 -14.25 11.50
N HIS A 155 13.47 -13.84 10.48
CA HIS A 155 12.97 -12.47 10.34
C HIS A 155 11.68 -12.25 11.13
N PRO A 156 11.45 -11.06 11.72
CA PRO A 156 12.27 -9.84 11.61
C PRO A 156 13.38 -9.74 12.68
N PHE A 157 13.63 -10.79 13.49
CA PHE A 157 14.55 -10.75 14.62
C PHE A 157 16.03 -10.68 14.21
N GLN A 158 16.35 -11.27 13.06
CA GLN A 158 17.68 -11.25 12.46
C GLN A 158 17.67 -10.39 11.19
N SER A 159 18.78 -9.68 10.98
CA SER A 159 18.94 -8.75 9.86
C SER A 159 18.82 -9.47 8.51
N PHE A 160 18.22 -8.79 7.53
CA PHE A 160 18.18 -9.24 6.14
C PHE A 160 19.47 -8.91 5.37
N THR A 161 20.37 -8.11 5.97
CA THR A 161 21.68 -7.74 5.39
C THR A 161 22.46 -8.93 4.82
N PRO A 162 22.55 -10.10 5.48
CA PRO A 162 23.29 -11.24 4.94
C PRO A 162 22.76 -11.75 3.60
N VAL A 163 21.44 -11.69 3.37
CA VAL A 163 20.84 -12.09 2.08
C VAL A 163 21.25 -11.13 0.97
N VAL A 164 21.31 -9.82 1.28
CA VAL A 164 21.77 -8.81 0.32
C VAL A 164 23.26 -9.00 0.01
N ASP A 165 24.07 -9.27 1.03
CA ASP A 165 25.50 -9.49 0.87
C ASP A 165 25.79 -10.79 0.12
N PHE A 166 25.00 -11.85 0.34
CA PHE A 166 25.03 -13.07 -0.46
C PHE A 166 24.86 -12.81 -1.95
N VAL A 167 23.77 -12.15 -2.33
CA VAL A 167 23.48 -11.84 -3.73
C VAL A 167 24.55 -10.93 -4.32
N ARG A 168 25.04 -9.95 -3.54
CA ARG A 168 26.10 -9.03 -3.99
C ARG A 168 27.43 -9.74 -4.22
N GLN A 169 27.85 -10.62 -3.30
CA GLN A 169 29.08 -11.40 -3.45
C GLN A 169 28.96 -12.37 -4.62
N ALA A 170 27.82 -13.07 -4.74
CA ALA A 170 27.54 -13.97 -5.86
C ALA A 170 27.63 -13.29 -7.23
N ALA A 171 27.13 -12.06 -7.34
CA ALA A 171 27.18 -11.30 -8.59
C ALA A 171 28.59 -10.84 -9.00
N GLN A 172 29.57 -10.89 -8.09
CA GLN A 172 30.95 -10.45 -8.32
C GLN A 172 31.94 -11.62 -8.34
N ASP A 173 31.52 -12.81 -7.92
CA ASP A 173 32.36 -13.99 -7.81
C ASP A 173 32.50 -14.70 -9.17
N PRO A 174 33.71 -14.80 -9.74
CA PRO A 174 33.94 -15.47 -11.03
C PRO A 174 33.64 -16.97 -11.00
N ASP A 175 33.63 -17.60 -9.82
CA ASP A 175 33.34 -19.02 -9.65
C ASP A 175 31.82 -19.31 -9.57
N VAL A 176 30.98 -18.27 -9.48
CA VAL A 176 29.52 -18.40 -9.50
C VAL A 176 29.03 -18.44 -10.96
N VAL A 177 28.60 -19.62 -11.38
CA VAL A 177 27.94 -19.83 -12.68
C VAL A 177 26.44 -19.56 -12.58
N ALA A 178 25.91 -18.81 -13.54
CA ALA A 178 24.48 -18.48 -13.67
C ALA A 178 23.82 -19.26 -14.81
#